data_AF-A0A015ZJ34-F1
#
_entry.id   AF-A0A015ZJ34-F1
#
_cell.length_a   1.000
_cell.length_b   1.000
_cell.length_c   1.000
_cell.angle_alpha   90.00
_cell.angle_beta   90.00
_cell.angle_gamma   90.00
#
_symmetry.space_group_name_H-M   'P 1'
#
loop_
_entity.id
_entity.type
_entity.pdbx_description
1 polymer ?
#
loop_
_entity_poly.entity_id
_entity_poly.type
_entity_poly.pdbx_seq_one_letter_code
_entity_poly.pdbx_strand_id
1 'polypeptide(L)'
;MKELKKDDVLTFRTAKAKVIIRNDGTIELLSFVEQQSGNAQRYIRYRLKDFKVKKILMDNGYINPGEQYVQLRYIPALARRVK
;
A
#
# COMPACT_ATOMS: atom_id res chain seq x y z
N MET A 1 4.08 -10.47 33.06
CA MET A 1 4.33 -10.08 31.66
C MET A 1 2.99 -9.69 31.05
N LYS A 2 2.85 -8.49 30.45
CA LYS A 2 1.63 -8.16 29.70
C LYS A 2 1.62 -9.00 28.42
N GLU A 3 0.60 -9.82 28.23
CA GLU A 3 0.33 -10.45 26.94
C GLU A 3 0.24 -9.35 25.87
N LEU A 4 1.09 -9.43 24.85
CA LEU A 4 0.93 -8.63 23.65
C LEU A 4 -0.44 -8.97 23.07
N LYS A 5 -1.28 -7.94 22.84
CA LYS A 5 -2.59 -8.17 22.23
C LYS A 5 -2.35 -8.76 20.84
N LYS A 6 -3.26 -9.59 20.34
CA LYS A 6 -3.18 -10.19 18.99
C LYS A 6 -2.98 -9.13 17.88
N ASP A 7 -3.32 -7.88 18.16
CA ASP A 7 -3.13 -6.68 17.32
C ASP A 7 -1.69 -6.11 17.30
N ASP A 8 -0.80 -6.58 18.19
CA ASP A 8 0.63 -6.23 18.24
C ASP A 8 1.48 -7.14 17.34
N VAL A 9 0.88 -8.21 16.81
CA VAL A 9 1.50 -9.05 15.78
C VAL A 9 1.50 -8.28 14.46
N LEU A 10 2.67 -8.20 13.81
CA LEU A 10 2.88 -7.60 12.48
C LEU A 10 2.16 -8.41 11.39
N THR A 11 0.83 -8.51 11.48
CA THR A 11 -0.01 -9.19 10.50
C THR A 11 -0.18 -8.30 9.28
N PHE A 12 -0.02 -8.91 8.11
CA PHE A 12 -0.29 -8.23 6.85
C PHE A 12 -1.79 -8.20 6.57
N ARG A 13 -2.28 -7.04 6.15
CA ARG A 13 -3.59 -6.85 5.52
C ARG A 13 -3.40 -6.39 4.09
N THR A 14 -4.42 -6.60 3.28
CA THR A 14 -4.43 -6.22 1.87
C THR A 14 -5.57 -5.25 1.62
N ALA A 15 -5.30 -4.18 0.87
CA ALA A 15 -6.32 -3.31 0.31
C ALA A 15 -6.27 -3.41 -1.22
N LYS A 16 -7.39 -3.78 -1.85
CA LYS A 16 -7.49 -3.74 -3.31
C LYS A 16 -7.74 -2.29 -3.74
N ALA A 17 -6.95 -1.80 -4.68
CA ALA A 17 -6.97 -0.41 -5.10
C ALA A 17 -6.80 -0.27 -6.60
N LYS A 18 -7.41 0.77 -7.15
CA LYS A 18 -7.16 1.27 -8.49
C LYS A 18 -6.07 2.33 -8.40
N VAL A 19 -5.00 2.17 -9.18
CA VAL A 19 -3.83 3.05 -9.16
C VAL A 19 -3.36 3.39 -10.57
N ILE A 20 -2.54 4.43 -10.69
CA ILE A 20 -1.72 4.69 -11.87
C ILE A 20 -0.26 4.48 -11.48
N ILE A 21 0.43 3.58 -12.16
CA ILE A 21 1.89 3.41 -12.03
C ILE A 21 2.54 4.27 -13.11
N ARG A 22 3.33 5.27 -12.73
CA ARG A 22 4.01 6.15 -13.68
C ARG A 22 5.31 5.51 -14.18
N ASN A 23 5.85 6.05 -15.27
CA ASN A 23 7.10 5.57 -15.88
C ASN A 23 8.31 5.64 -14.94
N ASP A 24 8.28 6.52 -13.94
CA ASP A 24 9.34 6.65 -12.93
C ASP A 24 9.14 5.71 -11.72
N GLY A 25 8.13 4.85 -11.78
CA GLY A 25 7.77 3.90 -10.73
C GLY A 25 6.89 4.46 -9.61
N THR A 26 6.59 5.77 -9.60
CA THR A 26 5.66 6.33 -8.60
C THR A 26 4.25 5.78 -8.78
N ILE A 27 3.53 5.62 -7.68
CA ILE A 27 2.17 5.07 -7.67
C ILE A 27 1.21 6.14 -7.19
N GLU A 28 0.26 6.51 -8.04
CA GLU A 28 -0.85 7.39 -7.71
C GLU A 28 -2.08 6.54 -7.38
N LEU A 29 -2.63 6.74 -6.18
CA LEU A 29 -3.86 6.05 -5.75
C LEU A 29 -5.09 6.78 -6.28
N LEU A 30 -5.88 6.13 -7.14
CA LEU A 30 -7.15 6.66 -7.63
C LEU A 30 -8.29 6.37 -6.65
N SER A 31 -8.51 5.11 -6.32
CA SER A 31 -9.57 4.69 -5.41
C SER A 31 -9.27 3.36 -4.74
N PHE A 32 -9.89 3.12 -3.58
CA PHE A 32 -9.97 1.77 -3.02
C PHE A 32 -11.19 1.07 -3.62
N VAL A 33 -11.05 -0.23 -3.93
CA VAL A 33 -12.17 -1.05 -4.43
C VAL A 33 -13.18 -1.32 -3.31
N GLU A 34 -12.68 -1.53 -2.09
CA GLU A 34 -13.48 -1.76 -0.89
C GLU A 34 -13.20 -0.68 0.15
N GLN A 35 -14.19 -0.35 0.96
CA GLN A 35 -14.04 0.64 2.03
C GLN A 35 -12.97 0.19 3.03
N GLN A 36 -11.89 0.95 3.10
CA GLN A 36 -10.84 0.76 4.10
C GLN A 36 -11.10 1.64 5.32
N SER A 37 -10.65 1.23 6.51
CA SER A 37 -10.69 2.08 7.70
C SER A 37 -9.92 3.39 7.47
N GLY A 38 -10.32 4.48 8.13
CA GLY A 38 -9.68 5.79 7.97
C GLY A 38 -8.16 5.75 8.21
N ASN A 39 -7.73 5.00 9.24
CA ASN A 39 -6.30 4.79 9.54
C ASN A 39 -5.56 4.06 8.42
N ALA A 40 -6.17 3.01 7.84
CA ALA A 40 -5.57 2.28 6.73
C ALA A 40 -5.46 3.15 5.48
N GLN A 41 -6.52 3.91 5.14
CA GLN A 41 -6.48 4.85 4.02
C GLN A 41 -5.35 5.86 4.17
N ARG A 42 -5.25 6.48 5.36
CA ARG A 42 -4.21 7.47 5.66
C ARG A 42 -2.81 6.88 5.56
N TYR A 43 -2.59 5.71 6.18
CA TYR A 43 -1.31 5.03 6.15
C TYR A 43 -0.88 4.66 4.73
N ILE A 44 -1.77 4.07 3.94
CA ILE A 44 -1.49 3.68 2.56
C ILE A 44 -1.12 4.92 1.73
N ARG A 45 -1.92 5.99 1.80
CA ARG A 45 -1.61 7.25 1.10
C ARG A 45 -0.26 7.82 1.53
N TYR A 46 0.06 7.81 2.83
CA TYR A 46 1.35 8.27 3.34
C TYR A 46 2.51 7.46 2.77
N ARG A 47 2.42 6.12 2.79
CA ARG A 47 3.48 5.24 2.27
C ARG A 47 3.65 5.32 0.76
N LEU A 48 2.57 5.53 0.00
CA LEU A 48 2.65 5.67 -1.45
C LEU A 48 3.37 6.95 -1.90
N LYS A 49 3.51 7.98 -1.05
CA LYS A 49 4.29 9.18 -1.38
C LYS A 49 5.76 8.88 -1.69
N ASP A 50 6.34 7.96 -0.92
CA ASP A 50 7.76 7.60 -1.03
C ASP A 50 7.99 6.24 -1.70
N PHE A 51 6.91 5.48 -1.93
CA PHE A 51 7.00 4.17 -2.57
C PHE A 51 7.18 4.32 -4.07
N LYS A 52 8.20 3.64 -4.61
CA LYS A 52 8.39 3.46 -6.05
C LYS A 52 8.48 1.97 -6.39
N VAL A 53 7.84 1.59 -7.48
CA VAL A 53 8.07 0.28 -8.12
C VAL A 53 9.55 0.20 -8.50
N LYS A 54 10.18 -0.94 -8.21
CA LYS A 54 11.57 -1.16 -8.56
C LYS A 54 11.73 -1.15 -10.08
N LYS A 55 12.66 -0.35 -10.59
CA LYS A 55 12.93 -0.21 -12.02
C LYS A 55 13.12 -1.56 -12.73
N ILE A 56 13.83 -2.51 -12.10
CA ILE A 56 14.04 -3.85 -12.65
C ILE A 56 12.73 -4.63 -12.93
N LEU A 57 11.65 -4.37 -12.19
CA LEU A 57 10.34 -4.99 -12.45
C LEU A 57 9.65 -4.35 -13.66
N MET A 58 9.95 -3.08 -13.94
CA MET A 58 9.41 -2.36 -15.08
C MET A 58 10.21 -2.63 -16.35
N ASP A 59 11.54 -2.58 -16.28
CA ASP A 59 12.44 -2.81 -17.41
C ASP A 59 12.27 -4.22 -18.00
N ASN A 60 11.98 -5.21 -17.15
CA ASN A 60 11.72 -6.60 -17.57
C ASN A 60 10.24 -6.86 -17.95
N GLY A 61 9.38 -5.84 -17.96
CA GLY A 61 7.97 -5.98 -18.34
C GLY A 61 7.08 -6.72 -17.33
N TYR A 62 7.54 -6.98 -16.10
CA TYR A 62 6.71 -7.59 -15.05
C TYR A 62 5.62 -6.65 -14.55
N ILE A 63 5.91 -5.35 -14.51
CA ILE A 63 4.96 -4.30 -14.15
C ILE A 63 5.02 -3.23 -15.23
N ASN A 64 3.92 -3.08 -15.96
CA ASN A 64 3.80 -2.03 -16.96
C ASN A 64 3.34 -0.72 -16.30
N PRO A 65 3.76 0.46 -16.78
CA PRO A 65 3.13 1.71 -16.43
C PRO A 65 1.66 1.76 -16.86
N GLY A 66 0.88 2.64 -16.23
CA GLY A 66 -0.52 2.90 -16.55
C GLY A 66 -1.49 2.54 -15.43
N GLU A 67 -2.78 2.64 -15.75
CA GLU A 67 -3.89 2.39 -14.83
C GLU A 67 -4.09 0.90 -14.58
N GLN A 68 -4.07 0.49 -13.31
CA GLN A 68 -4.10 -0.91 -12.90
C GLN A 68 -4.83 -1.12 -11.57
N TYR A 69 -5.35 -2.34 -11.39
CA TYR A 69 -5.82 -2.81 -10.09
C TYR A 69 -4.71 -3.58 -9.37
N VAL A 70 -4.41 -3.20 -8.14
CA VAL A 70 -3.34 -3.80 -7.33
C VAL A 70 -3.82 -4.21 -5.95
N GLN A 71 -3.06 -5.10 -5.33
CA GLN A 71 -3.22 -5.49 -3.93
C GLN A 71 -2.12 -4.85 -3.08
N LEU A 72 -2.47 -3.79 -2.35
CA LEU A 72 -1.54 -3.09 -1.47
C LEU A 72 -1.48 -3.81 -0.12
N ARG A 73 -0.33 -4.43 0.17
CA ARG A 73 -0.08 -5.04 1.48
C ARG A 73 0.42 -4.00 2.48
N TYR A 74 -0.18 -3.98 3.66
CA TYR A 74 0.18 -3.06 4.74
C TYR A 74 0.09 -3.75 6.11
N ILE A 75 0.75 -3.17 7.11
CA ILE A 75 0.70 -3.65 8.50
C ILE A 75 -0.13 -2.65 9.32
N PRO A 76 -1.34 -3.01 9.78
CA PRO A 76 -2.22 -2.10 10.51
C PRO A 76 -1.60 -1.53 11.80
N ALA A 77 -0.72 -2.28 12.46
CA ALA A 77 -0.02 -1.81 13.65
C ALA A 77 0.85 -0.57 13.37
N LEU A 78 1.37 -0.43 12.14
CA LEU A 78 2.12 0.76 11.69
C LEU A 78 1.19 1.90 11.29
N ALA A 79 -0.03 1.59 10.81
CA ALA A 79 -1.02 2.60 10.44
C ALA A 79 -1.46 3.48 11.61
N ARG A 80 -1.54 2.91 12.81
CA ARG A 80 -1.87 3.64 14.05
C ARG A 80 -0.83 4.70 14.45
N ARG A 81 0.39 4.61 13.91
CA ARG A 81 1.52 5.49 14.27
C ARG A 81 1.68 6.70 13.36
N VAL A 82 0.98 6.73 12.22
CA VAL A 82 1.06 7.84 11.26
C VAL A 82 0.07 8.93 11.69
N LYS A 83 0.61 9.98 12.30
CA LYS A 83 -0.13 11.14 12.84
C LYS A 83 -0.63 12.10 11.80
#